data_AF-A0A158M177-F1
#
_entry.id   AF-A0A158M177-F1
#
_cell.length_a   1.000
_cell.length_b   1.000
_cell.length_c   1.000
_cell.angle_alpha   90.00
_cell.angle_beta   90.00
_cell.angle_gamma   90.00
#
_symmetry.space_group_name_H-M   'P 1'
#
loop_
_entity.id
_entity.type
_entity.pdbx_description
1 polymer ?
#
loop_
_entity_poly.entity_id
_entity_poly.type
_entity_poly.pdbx_seq_one_letter_code
_entity_poly.pdbx_strand_id
1 'polypeptide(L)'
;MLESLWLPLLPPVAIGLLLGWLMESLLLPRPAAPWRRPAAANLIHVAVWLVAFGLELALFRRPYFAVVNVLAIQLVIVLVSRAKYQALQEPFVYPDFEYFTDAIKHPRLYVPFFGVWNALAAAAGYGVALWAGLALEPSILSGADGSPAAPGVAPLPLTLLVIGLCVVGVLSAKWAGRRVVVDFDADNDLRRLGLIAALWAYAKAEREPIAFLQEQAPFAAKAVGVPLTELPDLVCIQSESFFDVRRAFPIVKKDVLSNFDQLCAESVAYGQLEVAARLTCPQI
;
A
#
# COMPACT_ATOMS: atom_id res chain seq x y z
N MET A 1 33.32 -1.28 -19.91
CA MET A 1 31.88 -1.13 -20.24
C MET A 1 30.97 -1.66 -19.13
N LEU A 2 31.08 -2.92 -18.70
CA LEU A 2 30.28 -3.43 -17.56
C LEU A 2 30.68 -2.77 -16.24
N GLU A 3 31.97 -2.69 -15.91
CA GLU A 3 32.44 -2.09 -14.64
C GLU A 3 32.02 -0.63 -14.47
N SER A 4 32.07 0.16 -15.55
CA SER A 4 31.59 1.55 -15.63
C SER A 4 30.08 1.71 -15.43
N LEU A 5 29.28 0.64 -15.60
CA LEU A 5 27.85 0.62 -15.26
C LEU A 5 27.63 0.25 -13.80
N TRP A 6 28.28 -0.81 -13.31
CA TRP A 6 28.01 -1.36 -11.98
C TRP A 6 28.59 -0.52 -10.85
N LEU A 7 29.78 0.06 -11.03
CA LEU A 7 30.45 0.84 -9.98
C LEU A 7 29.63 2.04 -9.46
N PRO A 8 29.01 2.89 -10.31
CA PRO A 8 28.16 3.99 -9.83
C PRO A 8 26.75 3.56 -9.40
N LEU A 9 26.28 2.35 -9.74
CA LEU A 9 24.88 1.94 -9.53
C LEU A 9 24.69 0.95 -8.37
N LEU A 10 25.66 0.06 -8.12
CA LEU A 10 25.53 -0.96 -7.08
C LEU A 10 25.47 -0.36 -5.66
N PRO A 11 26.33 0.60 -5.26
CA PRO A 11 26.24 1.24 -3.94
C PRO A 11 24.88 1.94 -3.68
N PRO A 12 24.35 2.84 -4.54
CA PRO A 12 23.06 3.47 -4.27
C PRO A 12 21.90 2.46 -4.22
N VAL A 13 21.86 1.46 -5.10
CA VAL A 13 20.82 0.41 -5.06
C VAL A 13 20.88 -0.37 -3.74
N ALA A 14 22.07 -0.78 -3.28
CA ALA A 14 22.23 -1.53 -2.04
C ALA A 14 21.90 -0.70 -0.80
N ILE A 15 22.37 0.56 -0.73
CA ILE A 15 22.05 1.50 0.35
C ILE A 15 20.55 1.77 0.39
N GLY A 16 19.93 2.02 -0.77
CA GLY A 16 18.50 2.26 -0.89
C GLY A 16 17.64 1.09 -0.40
N LEU A 17 17.96 -0.15 -0.78
CA LEU A 17 17.29 -1.35 -0.26
C LEU A 17 17.41 -1.50 1.26
N LEU A 18 18.61 -1.29 1.81
CA LEU A 18 18.85 -1.37 3.25
C LEU A 18 18.07 -0.29 4.02
N LEU A 19 18.04 0.94 3.50
CA LEU A 19 17.24 2.03 4.05
C LEU A 19 15.73 1.78 3.88
N GLY A 20 15.30 1.18 2.78
CA GLY A 20 13.91 0.78 2.53
C GLY A 20 13.39 -0.22 3.57
N TRP A 21 14.18 -1.24 3.91
CA TRP A 21 13.84 -2.15 5.02
C TRP A 21 13.94 -1.48 6.40
N LEU A 22 14.87 -0.54 6.59
CA LEU A 22 14.98 0.21 7.85
C LEU A 22 13.76 1.13 8.07
N MET A 23 13.25 1.78 7.02
CA MET A 23 12.05 2.62 7.07
C MET A 23 10.81 1.84 7.51
N GLU A 24 10.69 0.56 7.13
CA GLU A 24 9.58 -0.29 7.61
C GLU A 24 9.57 -0.45 9.14
N SER A 25 10.67 -0.21 9.87
CA SER A 25 10.69 -0.22 11.35
C SER A 25 9.88 0.91 12.00
N LEU A 26 9.50 1.94 11.24
CA LEU A 26 8.66 3.05 11.68
C LEU A 26 7.16 2.74 11.63
N LEU A 27 6.76 1.65 10.96
CA LEU A 27 5.37 1.20 10.83
C LEU A 27 4.80 0.68 12.14
N LEU A 28 3.46 0.72 12.23
CA LEU A 28 2.68 0.12 13.30
C LEU A 28 1.59 -0.79 12.65
N PRO A 29 1.50 -2.07 13.06
CA PRO A 29 2.48 -2.81 13.83
C PRO A 29 3.82 -2.94 13.08
N ARG A 30 4.92 -3.08 13.81
CA ARG A 30 6.25 -3.24 13.21
C ARG A 30 6.37 -4.59 12.47
N PRO A 31 6.74 -4.59 11.18
CA PRO A 31 7.10 -5.81 10.46
C PRO A 31 8.23 -6.59 11.12
N ALA A 32 8.20 -7.92 10.97
CA ALA A 32 9.33 -8.77 11.29
C ALA A 32 10.56 -8.36 10.46
N ALA A 33 11.76 -8.60 10.98
CA ALA A 33 12.99 -8.35 10.23
C ALA A 33 13.03 -9.18 8.92
N PRO A 34 13.62 -8.69 7.81
CA PRO A 34 13.52 -9.34 6.50
C PRO A 34 13.89 -10.83 6.50
N TRP A 35 14.93 -11.24 7.23
CA TRP A 35 15.37 -12.63 7.35
C TRP A 35 14.39 -13.58 8.08
N ARG A 36 13.32 -13.05 8.69
CA ARG A 36 12.22 -13.82 9.31
C ARG A 36 10.97 -13.90 8.43
N ARG A 37 10.96 -13.24 7.28
CA ARG A 37 9.81 -13.20 6.34
C ARG A 37 9.92 -14.29 5.28
N PRO A 38 8.82 -14.68 4.62
CA PRO A 38 8.88 -15.51 3.42
C PRO A 38 9.79 -14.88 2.37
N ALA A 39 10.69 -15.66 1.76
CA ALA A 39 11.62 -15.16 0.73
C ALA A 39 10.90 -14.47 -0.45
N ALA A 40 9.67 -14.91 -0.77
CA ALA A 40 8.82 -14.27 -1.76
C ALA A 40 8.45 -12.82 -1.38
N ALA A 41 8.18 -12.53 -0.10
CA ALA A 41 7.84 -11.17 0.34
C ALA A 41 9.04 -10.21 0.19
N ASN A 42 10.24 -10.66 0.59
CA ASN A 42 11.48 -9.90 0.39
C ASN A 42 11.77 -9.70 -1.11
N LEU A 43 11.52 -10.71 -1.95
CA LEU A 43 11.70 -10.60 -3.39
C LEU A 43 10.71 -9.61 -4.02
N ILE A 44 9.47 -9.49 -3.53
CA ILE A 44 8.54 -8.43 -3.97
C ILE A 44 9.08 -7.05 -3.60
N HIS A 45 9.56 -6.85 -2.35
CA HIS A 45 10.15 -5.58 -1.94
C HIS A 45 11.33 -5.19 -2.85
N VAL A 46 12.29 -6.11 -3.08
CA VAL A 46 13.43 -5.88 -3.99
C VAL A 46 12.95 -5.61 -5.42
N ALA A 47 11.98 -6.39 -5.91
CA ALA A 47 11.48 -6.27 -7.28
C ALA A 47 10.79 -4.93 -7.55
N VAL A 48 9.92 -4.48 -6.64
CA VAL A 48 9.26 -3.17 -6.72
C VAL A 48 10.29 -2.03 -6.58
N TRP A 49 11.26 -2.19 -5.68
CA TRP A 49 12.38 -1.25 -5.55
C TRP A 49 13.16 -1.09 -6.86
N LEU A 50 13.51 -2.18 -7.54
CA LEU A 50 14.23 -2.13 -8.82
C LEU A 50 13.43 -1.46 -9.93
N VAL A 51 12.10 -1.63 -9.97
CA VAL A 51 11.23 -0.90 -10.91
C VAL A 51 11.21 0.59 -10.59
N ALA A 52 10.97 0.96 -9.33
CA ALA A 52 10.92 2.36 -8.91
C ALA A 52 12.25 3.08 -9.18
N PHE A 53 13.36 2.48 -8.75
CA PHE A 53 14.71 3.00 -9.02
C PHE A 53 15.02 3.08 -10.52
N GLY A 54 14.60 2.09 -11.31
CA GLY A 54 14.78 2.10 -12.77
C GLY A 54 14.04 3.26 -13.45
N LEU A 55 12.80 3.53 -13.05
CA LEU A 55 11.99 4.65 -13.55
C LEU A 55 12.60 6.02 -13.16
N GLU A 56 12.97 6.18 -11.89
CA GLU A 56 13.64 7.39 -11.39
C GLU A 56 15.00 7.62 -12.08
N LEU A 57 15.77 6.55 -12.33
CA LEU A 57 17.04 6.63 -13.07
C LEU A 57 16.82 6.98 -14.55
N ALA A 58 15.74 6.54 -15.18
CA ALA A 58 15.37 6.97 -16.54
C ALA A 58 15.06 8.48 -16.61
N LEU A 59 14.32 9.00 -15.63
CA LEU A 59 13.93 10.40 -15.56
C LEU A 59 15.13 11.32 -15.24
N PHE A 60 15.83 11.04 -14.15
CA PHE A 60 16.82 11.96 -13.58
C PHE A 60 18.28 11.63 -13.94
N ARG A 61 18.58 10.38 -14.33
CA ARG A 61 19.93 9.89 -14.70
C ARG A 61 20.99 10.07 -13.61
N ARG A 62 20.53 10.10 -12.35
CA ARG A 62 21.25 10.44 -11.12
C ARG A 62 20.87 9.42 -10.05
N PRO A 63 21.71 8.41 -9.78
CA PRO A 63 21.30 7.27 -8.96
C PRO A 63 21.08 7.59 -7.48
N TYR A 64 21.84 8.49 -6.85
CA TYR A 64 21.60 8.84 -5.44
C TYR A 64 20.31 9.65 -5.29
N PHE A 65 20.05 10.60 -6.20
CA PHE A 65 18.80 11.34 -6.26
C PHE A 65 17.60 10.40 -6.49
N ALA A 66 17.73 9.43 -7.40
CA ALA A 66 16.73 8.39 -7.59
C ALA A 66 16.44 7.61 -6.30
N VAL A 67 17.49 7.16 -5.57
CA VAL A 67 17.32 6.50 -4.26
C VAL A 67 16.59 7.40 -3.27
N VAL A 68 16.99 8.67 -3.15
CA VAL A 68 16.35 9.63 -2.24
C VAL A 68 14.86 9.81 -2.59
N ASN A 69 14.51 9.87 -3.88
CA ASN A 69 13.12 10.05 -4.28
C ASN A 69 12.26 8.79 -4.03
N VAL A 70 12.77 7.59 -4.34
CA VAL A 70 12.07 6.33 -4.00
C VAL A 70 11.89 6.21 -2.47
N LEU A 71 12.92 6.52 -1.68
CA LEU A 71 12.84 6.53 -0.22
C LEU A 71 11.85 7.58 0.30
N ALA A 72 11.78 8.76 -0.30
CA ALA A 72 10.81 9.79 0.08
C ALA A 72 9.37 9.33 -0.18
N ILE A 73 9.10 8.74 -1.34
CA ILE A 73 7.79 8.15 -1.68
C ILE A 73 7.43 7.03 -0.69
N GLN A 74 8.36 6.10 -0.43
CA GLN A 74 8.14 5.02 0.54
C GLN A 74 7.89 5.57 1.95
N LEU A 75 8.65 6.59 2.38
CA LEU A 75 8.51 7.22 3.69
C LEU A 75 7.13 7.88 3.86
N VAL A 76 6.60 8.53 2.83
CA VAL A 76 5.23 9.08 2.86
C VAL A 76 4.21 7.97 3.13
N ILE A 77 4.28 6.84 2.43
CA ILE A 77 3.36 5.70 2.64
C ILE A 77 3.55 5.13 4.06
N VAL A 78 4.78 5.04 4.57
CA VAL A 78 5.07 4.59 5.95
C VAL A 78 4.50 5.53 7.00
N LEU A 79 4.63 6.85 6.82
CA LEU A 79 4.10 7.86 7.74
C LEU A 79 2.57 7.89 7.73
N VAL A 80 1.95 7.78 6.55
CA VAL A 80 0.50 7.65 6.40
C VAL A 80 0.01 6.38 7.09
N SER A 81 0.66 5.24 6.86
CA SER A 81 0.29 3.97 7.49
C SER A 81 0.36 4.04 9.01
N ARG A 82 1.41 4.68 9.54
CA ARG A 82 1.52 4.95 10.98
C ARG A 82 0.41 5.87 11.50
N ALA A 83 0.08 6.94 10.77
CA ALA A 83 -0.99 7.86 11.15
C ALA A 83 -2.38 7.19 11.10
N LYS A 84 -2.66 6.40 10.06
CA LYS A 84 -3.87 5.57 9.94
C LYS A 84 -3.96 4.61 11.13
N TYR A 85 -2.88 3.90 11.45
CA TYR A 85 -2.84 2.99 12.59
C TYR A 85 -3.09 3.71 13.93
N GLN A 86 -2.52 4.90 14.13
CA GLN A 86 -2.74 5.68 15.35
C GLN A 86 -4.20 6.14 15.51
N ALA A 87 -4.86 6.50 14.41
CA ALA A 87 -6.25 6.97 14.42
C ALA A 87 -7.29 5.84 14.43
N LEU A 88 -7.07 4.76 13.68
CA LEU A 88 -8.05 3.71 13.38
C LEU A 88 -7.69 2.33 13.94
N GLN A 89 -6.48 2.14 14.50
CA GLN A 89 -5.94 0.83 14.92
C GLN A 89 -5.84 -0.22 13.80
N GLU A 90 -5.79 0.26 12.55
CA GLU A 90 -5.75 -0.54 11.33
C GLU A 90 -4.57 -0.13 10.42
N PRO A 91 -3.82 -1.09 9.85
CA PRO A 91 -2.74 -0.80 8.90
C PRO A 91 -3.22 -0.22 7.57
N PHE A 92 -2.27 0.36 6.83
CA PHE A 92 -2.48 0.76 5.44
C PHE A 92 -2.48 -0.46 4.51
N VAL A 93 -3.55 -0.60 3.73
CA VAL A 93 -3.81 -1.69 2.78
C VAL A 93 -4.03 -1.12 1.38
N TYR A 94 -3.96 -1.95 0.35
CA TYR A 94 -3.99 -1.46 -1.04
C TYR A 94 -5.27 -0.66 -1.42
N PRO A 95 -6.49 -1.03 -0.99
CA PRO A 95 -7.69 -0.21 -1.24
C PRO A 95 -7.59 1.25 -0.75
N ASP A 96 -6.76 1.54 0.26
CA ASP A 96 -6.59 2.92 0.75
C ASP A 96 -5.99 3.88 -0.32
N PHE A 97 -5.39 3.35 -1.40
CA PHE A 97 -4.93 4.16 -2.54
C PHE A 97 -6.08 4.81 -3.34
N GLU A 98 -7.32 4.31 -3.22
CA GLU A 98 -8.48 4.96 -3.83
C GLU A 98 -8.73 6.34 -3.20
N TYR A 99 -8.71 6.42 -1.85
CA TYR A 99 -8.83 7.70 -1.13
C TYR A 99 -7.71 8.69 -1.48
N PHE A 100 -6.48 8.22 -1.72
CA PHE A 100 -5.41 9.08 -2.23
C PHE A 100 -5.69 9.62 -3.63
N THR A 101 -6.21 8.77 -4.50
CA THR A 101 -6.56 9.16 -5.87
C THR A 101 -7.71 10.17 -5.84
N ASP A 102 -8.68 9.99 -4.96
CA ASP A 102 -9.80 10.90 -4.78
C ASP A 102 -9.39 12.24 -4.14
N ALA A 103 -8.38 12.25 -3.27
CA ALA A 103 -7.77 13.49 -2.80
C ALA A 103 -7.14 14.33 -3.92
N ILE A 104 -6.58 13.67 -4.96
CA ILE A 104 -6.03 14.32 -6.15
C ILE A 104 -7.14 14.76 -7.12
N LYS A 105 -8.19 13.95 -7.32
CA LYS A 105 -9.36 14.29 -8.17
C LYS A 105 -10.20 15.43 -7.58
N HIS A 106 -10.33 15.47 -6.26
CA HIS A 106 -11.25 16.36 -5.55
C HIS A 106 -10.53 17.24 -4.52
N PRO A 107 -9.50 18.04 -4.90
CA PRO A 107 -8.63 18.74 -3.95
C PRO A 107 -9.39 19.72 -3.04
N ARG A 108 -10.55 20.25 -3.47
CA ARG A 108 -11.42 21.11 -2.64
C ARG A 108 -11.96 20.40 -1.39
N LEU A 109 -12.08 19.07 -1.40
CA LEU A 109 -12.53 18.27 -0.25
C LEU A 109 -11.39 17.95 0.74
N TYR A 110 -10.12 18.02 0.33
CA TYR A 110 -8.99 17.53 1.14
C TYR A 110 -7.97 18.61 1.51
N VAL A 111 -7.68 19.55 0.60
CA VAL A 111 -6.74 20.66 0.84
C VAL A 111 -7.12 21.56 2.03
N PRO A 112 -8.40 21.87 2.31
CA PRO A 112 -8.77 22.65 3.51
C PRO A 112 -8.36 21.98 4.82
N PHE A 113 -8.41 20.64 4.90
CA PHE A 113 -8.03 19.88 6.09
C PHE A 113 -6.52 19.69 6.21
N PHE A 114 -5.80 19.55 5.10
CA PHE A 114 -4.34 19.51 5.10
C PHE A 114 -3.71 20.88 5.39
N GLY A 115 -4.39 21.97 5.01
CA GLY A 115 -3.94 23.35 5.13
C GLY A 115 -3.10 23.80 3.93
N VAL A 116 -3.51 24.89 3.28
CA VAL A 116 -2.84 25.45 2.08
C VAL A 116 -1.37 25.77 2.35
N TRP A 117 -1.03 26.27 3.54
CA TRP A 117 0.36 26.58 3.91
C TRP A 117 1.23 25.32 4.06
N ASN A 118 0.66 24.21 4.55
CA ASN A 118 1.39 22.93 4.61
C ASN A 118 1.62 22.38 3.21
N ALA A 119 0.63 22.50 2.31
CA ALA A 119 0.77 22.10 0.91
C ALA A 119 1.85 22.93 0.18
N LEU A 120 1.85 24.27 0.38
CA LEU A 120 2.87 25.15 -0.19
C LEU A 120 4.27 24.88 0.40
N ALA A 121 4.38 24.67 1.71
CA ALA A 121 5.65 24.33 2.36
C ALA A 121 6.21 22.97 1.88
N ALA A 122 5.35 21.96 1.72
CA ALA A 122 5.73 20.67 1.17
C ALA A 122 6.19 20.78 -0.29
N ALA A 123 5.43 21.51 -1.13
CA ALA A 123 5.78 21.73 -2.53
C ALA A 123 7.10 22.52 -2.68
N ALA A 124 7.31 23.57 -1.89
CA ALA A 124 8.54 24.34 -1.87
C ALA A 124 9.74 23.52 -1.38
N GLY A 125 9.56 22.75 -0.29
CA GLY A 125 10.59 21.84 0.24
C GLY A 125 11.01 20.78 -0.77
N TYR A 126 10.04 20.16 -1.45
CA TYR A 126 10.33 19.20 -2.53
C TYR A 126 11.00 19.87 -3.73
N GLY A 127 10.60 21.09 -4.10
CA GLY A 127 11.26 21.88 -5.15
C GLY A 127 12.73 22.20 -4.84
N VAL A 128 13.04 22.56 -3.58
CA VAL A 128 14.41 22.76 -3.10
C VAL A 128 15.21 21.45 -3.12
N ALA A 129 14.60 20.33 -2.71
CA ALA A 129 15.24 19.01 -2.76
C ALA A 129 15.55 18.57 -4.21
N LEU A 130 14.62 18.79 -5.14
CA LEU A 130 14.80 18.58 -6.58
C LEU A 130 15.95 19.42 -7.13
N TRP A 131 15.95 20.73 -6.85
CA TRP A 131 17.01 21.63 -7.30
C TRP A 131 18.38 21.20 -6.74
N ALA A 132 18.46 20.89 -5.44
CA ALA A 132 19.69 20.43 -4.81
C ALA A 132 20.21 19.13 -5.43
N GLY A 133 19.35 18.12 -5.63
CA GLY A 133 19.75 16.86 -6.26
C GLY A 133 20.23 17.02 -7.72
N LEU A 134 19.57 17.88 -8.49
CA LEU A 134 19.98 18.20 -9.86
C LEU A 134 21.26 19.05 -9.92
N ALA A 135 21.49 19.93 -8.95
CA ALA A 135 22.70 20.76 -8.88
C ALA A 135 23.92 19.98 -8.38
N LEU A 136 23.75 19.08 -7.40
CA LEU A 136 24.86 18.42 -6.71
C LEU A 136 25.40 17.16 -7.43
N GLU A 137 24.54 16.32 -8.04
CA GLU A 137 24.82 15.00 -8.67
C GLU A 137 26.30 14.56 -8.90
N PRO A 138 26.83 14.52 -10.15
CA PRO A 138 26.27 14.94 -11.45
C PRO A 138 25.48 13.83 -12.20
N SER A 139 25.16 14.00 -13.49
CA SER A 139 24.50 12.95 -14.31
C SER A 139 25.47 11.84 -14.70
N ILE A 140 24.99 10.58 -14.72
CA ILE A 140 25.76 9.41 -15.19
C ILE A 140 26.23 9.54 -16.66
N LEU A 141 25.57 10.38 -17.47
CA LEU A 141 25.97 10.65 -18.85
C LEU A 141 27.12 11.68 -18.97
N SER A 142 27.42 12.48 -17.93
CA SER A 142 28.31 13.65 -17.98
C SER A 142 29.80 13.35 -18.22
N GLY A 143 30.17 12.09 -18.43
CA GLY A 143 31.51 11.65 -18.83
C GLY A 143 31.56 10.83 -20.11
N ALA A 144 30.44 10.72 -20.85
CA ALA A 144 30.38 9.93 -22.09
C ALA A 144 31.19 10.57 -23.24
N ASP A 145 31.51 11.86 -23.12
CA ASP A 145 32.16 12.68 -24.16
C ASP A 145 33.70 12.60 -24.13
N GLY A 146 34.27 11.68 -23.34
CA GLY A 146 35.72 11.41 -23.32
C GLY A 146 36.55 12.20 -22.30
N SER A 147 35.91 12.90 -21.35
CA SER A 147 36.64 13.56 -20.25
C SER A 147 37.25 12.52 -19.29
N PRO A 148 38.57 12.60 -18.97
CA PRO A 148 39.25 11.60 -18.14
C PRO A 148 38.87 11.63 -16.65
N ALA A 149 38.05 12.59 -16.20
CA ALA A 149 37.71 12.77 -14.79
C ALA A 149 36.67 11.77 -14.27
N ALA A 150 35.80 11.22 -15.14
CA ALA A 150 34.85 10.16 -14.79
C ALA A 150 34.41 9.41 -16.05
N PRO A 151 34.48 8.06 -16.11
CA PRO A 151 33.98 7.30 -17.24
C PRO A 151 32.44 7.29 -17.23
N GLY A 152 31.83 8.18 -18.02
CA GLY A 152 30.38 8.25 -18.15
C GLY A 152 29.81 7.04 -18.89
N VAL A 153 28.55 6.72 -18.63
CA VAL A 153 27.84 5.63 -19.31
C VAL A 153 27.20 6.19 -20.59
N ALA A 154 27.36 5.50 -21.72
CA ALA A 154 26.68 5.90 -22.95
C ALA A 154 25.14 5.75 -22.83
N PRO A 155 24.33 6.55 -23.54
CA PRO A 155 22.86 6.53 -23.40
C PRO A 155 22.21 5.16 -23.68
N LEU A 156 22.72 4.42 -24.67
CA LEU A 156 22.19 3.10 -25.05
C LEU A 156 22.32 2.03 -23.95
N PRO A 157 23.52 1.72 -23.40
CA PRO A 157 23.64 0.76 -22.31
C PRO A 157 22.90 1.18 -21.03
N LEU A 158 22.80 2.49 -20.73
CA LEU A 158 21.96 2.95 -19.62
C LEU A 158 20.47 2.63 -19.86
N THR A 159 19.98 2.87 -21.07
CA THR A 159 18.57 2.60 -21.45
C THR A 159 18.26 1.10 -21.40
N LEU A 160 19.15 0.26 -21.94
CA LEU A 160 19.03 -1.19 -21.89
C LEU A 160 19.06 -1.72 -20.45
N LEU A 161 19.91 -1.14 -19.59
CA LEU A 161 19.94 -1.50 -18.17
C LEU A 161 18.63 -1.14 -17.47
N VAL A 162 18.10 0.08 -17.67
CA VAL A 162 16.82 0.50 -17.07
C VAL A 162 15.67 -0.41 -17.52
N ILE A 163 15.59 -0.73 -18.81
CA ILE A 163 14.59 -1.69 -19.33
C ILE A 163 14.78 -3.06 -18.67
N GLY A 164 16.02 -3.53 -18.55
CA GLY A 164 16.35 -4.78 -17.87
C GLY A 164 15.91 -4.81 -16.40
N LEU A 165 16.21 -3.76 -15.64
CA LEU A 165 15.80 -3.62 -14.23
C LEU A 165 14.28 -3.64 -14.08
N CYS A 166 13.57 -2.87 -14.91
CA CYS A 166 12.10 -2.81 -14.88
C CYS A 166 11.47 -4.15 -15.28
N VAL A 167 11.97 -4.82 -16.33
CA VAL A 167 11.47 -6.13 -16.77
C VAL A 167 11.74 -7.21 -15.72
N VAL A 168 12.97 -7.30 -15.22
CA VAL A 168 13.33 -8.26 -14.16
C VAL A 168 12.50 -8.01 -12.91
N GLY A 169 12.36 -6.75 -12.47
CA GLY A 169 11.51 -6.39 -11.33
C GLY A 169 10.05 -6.81 -11.54
N VAL A 170 9.40 -6.42 -12.65
CA VAL A 170 7.99 -6.81 -12.90
C VAL A 170 7.82 -8.33 -12.96
N LEU A 171 8.74 -9.06 -13.58
CA LEU A 171 8.67 -10.53 -13.66
C LEU A 171 8.90 -11.18 -12.28
N SER A 172 9.89 -10.71 -11.51
CA SER A 172 10.16 -11.20 -10.15
C SER A 172 9.01 -10.92 -9.20
N ALA A 173 8.40 -9.73 -9.23
CA ALA A 173 7.23 -9.39 -8.42
C ALA A 173 6.02 -10.26 -8.78
N LYS A 174 5.73 -10.47 -10.08
CA LYS A 174 4.67 -11.38 -10.54
C LYS A 174 4.90 -12.83 -10.13
N TRP A 175 6.13 -13.32 -10.21
CA TRP A 175 6.49 -14.69 -9.82
C TRP A 175 6.41 -14.89 -8.30
N ALA A 176 6.96 -13.95 -7.53
CA ALA A 176 6.94 -13.99 -6.07
C ALA A 176 5.52 -13.79 -5.51
N GLY A 177 4.73 -12.89 -6.10
CA GLY A 177 3.35 -12.63 -5.71
C GLY A 177 2.38 -13.80 -5.95
N ARG A 178 2.76 -14.81 -6.74
CA ARG A 178 2.02 -16.09 -6.82
C ARG A 178 2.26 -16.99 -5.60
N ARG A 179 3.30 -16.73 -4.81
CA ARG A 179 3.72 -17.52 -3.64
C ARG A 179 3.45 -16.82 -2.31
N VAL A 180 2.98 -15.57 -2.34
CA VAL A 180 2.49 -14.86 -1.16
C VAL A 180 1.01 -15.16 -1.02
N VAL A 181 0.64 -15.59 0.19
CA VAL A 181 -0.73 -15.80 0.65
C VAL A 181 -0.98 -14.75 1.73
N VAL A 182 -2.18 -14.20 1.76
CA VAL A 182 -2.68 -13.29 2.81
C VAL A 182 -3.70 -14.03 3.65
N ASP A 183 -3.71 -13.72 4.94
CA ASP A 183 -4.68 -14.27 5.89
C ASP A 183 -5.89 -13.32 6.05
N PHE A 184 -5.83 -12.12 5.42
CA PHE A 184 -6.76 -11.00 5.50
C PHE A 184 -6.87 -10.33 6.89
N ASP A 185 -6.06 -10.77 7.85
CA ASP A 185 -5.69 -9.98 9.02
C ASP A 185 -4.55 -9.02 8.63
N ALA A 186 -4.90 -7.76 8.36
CA ALA A 186 -3.96 -6.72 7.94
C ALA A 186 -2.79 -6.53 8.93
N ASP A 187 -3.02 -6.77 10.22
CA ASP A 187 -2.02 -6.66 11.28
C ASP A 187 -1.00 -7.79 11.18
N ASN A 188 -1.47 -9.02 11.01
CA ASN A 188 -0.62 -10.20 10.84
C ASN A 188 0.10 -10.19 9.49
N ASP A 189 -0.59 -9.82 8.41
CA ASP A 189 -0.02 -9.75 7.07
C ASP A 189 1.04 -8.65 6.95
N LEU A 190 0.82 -7.46 7.53
CA LEU A 190 1.87 -6.44 7.60
C LEU A 190 3.07 -6.93 8.44
N ARG A 191 2.83 -7.60 9.57
CA ARG A 191 3.91 -8.16 10.42
C ARG A 191 4.74 -9.21 9.68
N ARG A 192 4.10 -10.12 8.94
CA ARG A 192 4.69 -11.29 8.30
C ARG A 192 5.35 -10.99 6.95
N LEU A 193 4.73 -10.12 6.15
CA LEU A 193 5.13 -9.84 4.77
C LEU A 193 5.91 -8.51 4.67
N GLY A 194 5.59 -7.53 5.52
CA GLY A 194 6.02 -6.15 5.37
C GLY A 194 5.23 -5.40 4.30
N LEU A 195 5.40 -4.07 4.28
CA LEU A 195 4.49 -3.15 3.60
C LEU A 195 4.30 -3.45 2.11
N ILE A 196 5.40 -3.50 1.35
CA ILE A 196 5.33 -3.61 -0.12
C ILE A 196 4.74 -4.97 -0.56
N ALA A 197 5.05 -6.04 0.17
CA ALA A 197 4.53 -7.37 -0.13
C ALA A 197 3.07 -7.55 0.29
N ALA A 198 2.64 -6.96 1.41
CA ALA A 198 1.24 -6.92 1.82
C ALA A 198 0.41 -6.12 0.80
N LEU A 199 0.84 -4.91 0.42
CA LEU A 199 0.17 -4.10 -0.59
C LEU A 199 0.06 -4.83 -1.94
N TRP A 200 1.13 -5.50 -2.39
CA TRP A 200 1.07 -6.31 -3.62
C TRP A 200 0.07 -7.47 -3.52
N ALA A 201 -0.01 -8.15 -2.39
CA ALA A 201 -0.90 -9.28 -2.20
C ALA A 201 -2.37 -8.86 -2.11
N TYR A 202 -2.68 -7.76 -1.43
CA TYR A 202 -4.02 -7.17 -1.41
C TYR A 202 -4.42 -6.65 -2.81
N ALA A 203 -3.51 -5.99 -3.54
CA ALA A 203 -3.73 -5.57 -4.93
C ALA A 203 -3.99 -6.73 -5.90
N LYS A 204 -3.43 -7.92 -5.61
CA LYS A 204 -3.72 -9.15 -6.33
C LYS A 204 -5.12 -9.66 -5.98
N ALA A 205 -5.43 -9.77 -4.68
CA ALA A 205 -6.69 -10.31 -4.17
C ALA A 205 -7.92 -9.52 -4.68
N GLU A 206 -7.85 -8.19 -4.67
CA GLU A 206 -8.91 -7.31 -5.19
C GLU A 206 -9.17 -7.49 -6.69
N ARG A 207 -8.17 -7.96 -7.45
CA ARG A 207 -8.25 -8.20 -8.89
C ARG A 207 -8.53 -9.66 -9.26
N GLU A 208 -8.76 -10.54 -8.28
CA GLU A 208 -9.18 -11.92 -8.57
C GLU A 208 -10.61 -11.92 -9.14
N PRO A 209 -10.92 -12.77 -10.14
CA PRO A 209 -12.25 -12.78 -10.75
C PRO A 209 -13.35 -13.16 -9.74
N ILE A 210 -14.52 -12.52 -9.85
CA ILE A 210 -15.69 -12.80 -8.99
C ILE A 210 -16.06 -14.29 -8.99
N ALA A 211 -15.95 -14.99 -10.13
CA ALA A 211 -16.19 -16.42 -10.22
C ALA A 211 -15.30 -17.26 -9.26
N PHE A 212 -14.02 -16.89 -9.12
CA PHE A 212 -13.10 -17.56 -8.20
C PHE A 212 -13.45 -17.28 -6.73
N LEU A 213 -13.88 -16.04 -6.42
CA LEU A 213 -14.38 -15.69 -5.09
C LEU A 213 -15.70 -16.44 -4.77
N GLN A 214 -16.57 -16.63 -5.75
CA GLN A 214 -17.80 -17.42 -5.63
C GLN A 214 -17.51 -18.91 -5.39
N GLU A 215 -16.52 -19.49 -6.07
CA GLU A 215 -16.08 -20.88 -5.84
C GLU A 215 -15.50 -21.09 -4.42
N GLN A 216 -14.81 -20.09 -3.87
CA GLN A 216 -14.25 -20.13 -2.53
C GLN A 216 -15.22 -19.71 -1.41
N ALA A 217 -16.39 -19.20 -1.75
CA ALA A 217 -17.35 -18.72 -0.76
C ALA A 217 -17.84 -19.87 0.16
N PRO A 218 -18.06 -19.65 1.46
CA PRO A 218 -18.59 -20.66 2.39
C PRO A 218 -19.94 -21.29 1.97
N PHE A 219 -20.63 -20.66 1.02
CA PHE A 219 -21.93 -21.05 0.49
C PHE A 219 -21.85 -21.76 -0.87
N ALA A 220 -20.67 -21.79 -1.52
CA ALA A 220 -20.46 -22.37 -2.85
C ALA A 220 -20.89 -23.84 -2.94
N ALA A 221 -20.46 -24.63 -1.95
CA ALA A 221 -20.77 -26.06 -1.85
C ALA A 221 -22.22 -26.35 -1.36
N LYS A 222 -23.02 -25.32 -1.05
CA LYS A 222 -24.36 -25.45 -0.45
C LYS A 222 -25.52 -25.14 -1.42
N ALA A 223 -25.28 -25.21 -2.72
CA ALA A 223 -26.35 -25.26 -3.73
C ALA A 223 -27.10 -26.62 -3.72
N VAL A 224 -27.60 -27.03 -2.55
CA VAL A 224 -28.50 -28.17 -2.35
C VAL A 224 -29.88 -27.60 -2.01
N GLY A 225 -30.57 -27.16 -3.05
CA GLY A 225 -31.89 -26.54 -2.96
C GLY A 225 -32.68 -26.81 -4.23
N VAL A 226 -33.96 -27.14 -4.05
CA VAL A 226 -34.94 -27.37 -5.13
C VAL A 226 -34.93 -26.17 -6.09
N PRO A 227 -35.06 -26.37 -7.43
CA PRO A 227 -35.21 -25.26 -8.35
C PRO A 227 -36.44 -24.43 -7.98
N LEU A 228 -36.21 -23.24 -7.43
CA LEU A 228 -37.26 -22.29 -7.13
C LEU A 228 -37.77 -21.74 -8.47
N THR A 229 -39.05 -21.98 -8.78
CA THR A 229 -39.70 -21.45 -9.98
C THR A 229 -39.80 -19.92 -9.94
N GLU A 230 -39.80 -19.33 -8.75
CA GLU A 230 -39.68 -17.90 -8.50
C GLU A 230 -38.68 -17.71 -7.35
N LEU A 231 -37.65 -16.89 -7.56
CA LEU A 231 -36.70 -16.50 -6.51
C LEU A 231 -37.29 -15.34 -5.70
N PRO A 232 -37.24 -15.37 -4.36
CA PRO A 232 -37.68 -14.22 -3.55
C PRO A 232 -36.71 -13.04 -3.68
N ASP A 233 -37.23 -11.83 -3.52
CA ASP A 233 -36.40 -10.62 -3.42
C ASP A 233 -35.48 -10.68 -2.21
N LEU A 234 -34.19 -10.37 -2.42
CA LEU A 234 -33.19 -10.28 -1.35
C LEU A 234 -32.81 -8.82 -1.11
N VAL A 235 -33.29 -8.26 0.00
CA VAL A 235 -32.88 -6.93 0.47
C VAL A 235 -31.79 -7.09 1.54
N CYS A 236 -30.58 -6.64 1.24
CA CYS A 236 -29.47 -6.59 2.20
C CYS A 236 -29.31 -5.16 2.72
N ILE A 237 -29.27 -4.98 4.04
CA ILE A 237 -29.10 -3.68 4.71
C ILE A 237 -27.86 -3.75 5.59
N GLN A 238 -26.83 -2.98 5.23
CA GLN A 238 -25.67 -2.72 6.08
C GLN A 238 -25.82 -1.32 6.68
N SER A 239 -25.79 -1.22 8.01
CA SER A 239 -25.75 0.06 8.73
C SER A 239 -24.35 0.24 9.33
N GLU A 240 -23.55 1.14 8.74
CA GLU A 240 -22.20 1.39 9.23
C GLU A 240 -22.19 1.90 10.67
N SER A 241 -21.23 1.41 11.46
CA SER A 241 -21.05 1.76 12.87
C SER A 241 -22.29 1.54 13.76
N PHE A 242 -23.27 0.75 13.32
CA PHE A 242 -24.48 0.49 14.11
C PHE A 242 -24.21 -0.43 15.30
N PHE A 243 -24.62 0.03 16.47
CA PHE A 243 -24.81 -0.78 17.66
C PHE A 243 -26.04 -0.25 18.41
N ASP A 244 -26.68 -1.10 19.22
CA ASP A 244 -27.78 -0.64 20.07
C ASP A 244 -27.24 0.22 21.22
N VAL A 245 -27.17 1.52 20.94
CA VAL A 245 -26.68 2.58 21.84
C VAL A 245 -27.42 2.62 23.19
N ARG A 246 -28.67 2.15 23.26
CA ARG A 246 -29.47 2.07 24.49
C ARG A 246 -28.86 1.12 25.52
N ARG A 247 -28.07 0.16 25.06
CA ARG A 247 -27.33 -0.80 25.91
C ARG A 247 -26.08 -0.21 26.55
N ALA A 248 -25.48 0.80 25.92
CA ALA A 248 -24.30 1.49 26.41
C ALA A 248 -24.66 2.72 27.26
N PHE A 249 -25.75 3.42 26.91
CA PHE A 249 -26.12 4.70 27.51
C PHE A 249 -27.60 4.71 27.95
N PRO A 250 -27.89 4.50 29.26
CA PRO A 250 -29.26 4.45 29.79
C PRO A 250 -30.10 5.74 29.63
N ILE A 251 -29.46 6.86 29.28
CA ILE A 251 -30.10 8.14 28.98
C ILE A 251 -30.83 8.14 27.62
N VAL A 252 -30.47 7.24 26.71
CA VAL A 252 -31.11 7.16 25.39
C VAL A 252 -32.53 6.61 25.55
N LYS A 253 -33.52 7.33 24.99
CA LYS A 253 -34.91 6.89 25.05
C LYS A 253 -35.08 5.56 24.30
N LYS A 254 -35.92 4.67 24.85
CA LYS A 254 -36.09 3.30 24.35
C LYS A 254 -36.69 3.24 22.94
N ASP A 255 -37.54 4.21 22.60
CA ASP A 255 -38.28 4.34 21.34
C ASP A 255 -37.44 4.79 20.13
N VAL A 256 -36.20 5.25 20.34
CA VAL A 256 -35.28 5.70 19.26
C VAL A 256 -35.02 4.63 18.19
N LEU A 257 -35.10 3.35 18.55
CA LEU A 257 -34.87 2.21 17.66
C LEU A 257 -36.13 1.36 17.44
N SER A 258 -37.33 1.95 17.55
CA SER A 258 -38.61 1.23 17.42
C SER A 258 -38.76 0.41 16.13
N ASN A 259 -38.32 0.95 14.99
CA ASN A 259 -38.35 0.22 13.71
C ASN A 259 -37.37 -0.97 13.69
N PHE A 260 -36.23 -0.86 14.37
CA PHE A 260 -35.28 -1.98 14.52
C PHE A 260 -35.85 -3.04 15.47
N ASP A 261 -36.51 -2.63 16.56
CA ASP A 261 -37.21 -3.55 17.46
C ASP A 261 -38.34 -4.31 16.72
N GLN A 262 -39.08 -3.64 15.82
CA GLN A 262 -40.07 -4.26 14.94
C GLN A 262 -39.42 -5.27 13.98
N LEU A 263 -38.33 -4.90 13.30
CA LEU A 263 -37.58 -5.82 12.43
C LEU A 263 -37.08 -7.06 13.19
N CYS A 264 -36.62 -6.91 14.44
CA CYS A 264 -36.24 -8.06 15.27
C CYS A 264 -37.45 -8.93 15.63
N ALA A 265 -38.60 -8.33 15.96
CA ALA A 265 -39.83 -9.06 16.29
C ALA A 265 -40.44 -9.83 15.09
N GLU A 266 -40.25 -9.33 13.87
CA GLU A 266 -40.69 -9.97 12.62
C GLU A 266 -39.66 -10.95 12.02
N SER A 267 -38.42 -10.97 12.54
CA SER A 267 -37.34 -11.81 12.01
C SER A 267 -37.37 -13.26 12.49
N VAL A 268 -36.90 -14.18 11.63
CA VAL A 268 -36.70 -15.60 11.97
C VAL A 268 -35.54 -15.79 12.97
N ALA A 269 -34.54 -14.91 12.93
CA ALA A 269 -33.42 -14.90 13.86
C ALA A 269 -32.80 -13.50 13.95
N TYR A 270 -32.44 -13.11 15.18
CA TYR A 270 -31.65 -11.92 15.47
C TYR A 270 -30.69 -12.21 16.63
N GLY A 271 -29.64 -11.40 16.78
CA GLY A 271 -28.63 -11.62 17.81
C GLY A 271 -27.53 -10.57 17.76
N GLN A 272 -26.49 -10.80 18.57
CA GLN A 272 -25.29 -9.98 18.55
C GLN A 272 -24.26 -10.64 17.63
N LEU A 273 -23.68 -9.85 16.73
CA LEU A 273 -22.59 -10.27 15.87
C LEU A 273 -21.29 -9.65 16.40
N GLU A 274 -20.28 -10.48 16.63
CA GLU A 274 -18.92 -9.99 16.83
C GLU A 274 -18.36 -9.55 15.48
N VAL A 275 -18.08 -8.24 15.35
CA VAL A 275 -17.53 -7.63 14.14
C VAL A 275 -16.07 -7.28 14.36
N ALA A 276 -15.24 -7.41 13.33
CA ALA A 276 -13.79 -7.22 13.41
C ALA A 276 -13.33 -5.76 13.63
N ALA A 277 -14.24 -4.83 13.93
CA ALA A 277 -13.95 -3.41 14.10
C ALA A 277 -13.23 -3.15 15.44
N ARG A 278 -11.97 -2.69 15.38
CA ARG A 278 -11.19 -2.28 16.56
C ARG A 278 -11.57 -0.89 17.08
N LEU A 279 -12.86 -0.59 17.16
CA LEU A 279 -13.34 0.58 17.88
C LEU A 279 -13.27 0.32 19.39
N THR A 280 -12.06 0.34 19.94
CA THR A 280 -11.84 0.46 21.38
C THR A 280 -12.37 1.82 21.83
N CYS A 281 -13.62 1.83 22.28
CA CYS A 281 -14.17 2.95 23.03
C CYS A 281 -13.22 3.18 24.23
N PRO A 282 -12.70 4.40 24.45
CA PRO A 282 -11.91 4.67 25.65
C PRO A 282 -12.76 4.34 26.87
N GLN A 283 -12.25 3.54 27.79
CA GLN A 283 -12.91 3.39 29.08
C GLN A 283 -12.83 4.75 29.79
N ILE A 284 -14.01 5.34 30.03
CA ILE A 284 -14.22 6.61 30.74
C ILE A 284 -14.19 6.33 32.25
#